data_AF-A0A938GCX7-F1
#
_entry.id   AF-A0A938GCX7-F1
#
_cell.length_a   1.000
_cell.length_b   1.000
_cell.length_c   1.000
_cell.angle_alpha   90.00
_cell.angle_beta   90.00
_cell.angle_gamma   90.00
#
_symmetry.space_group_name_H-M   'P 1'
#
loop_
_entity.id
_entity.type
_entity.pdbx_description
1 polymer ?
#
loop_
_entity_poly.entity_id
_entity_poly.type
_entity_poly.pdbx_seq_one_letter_code
_entity_poly.pdbx_strand_id
1 'polypeptide(L)'
;MKKLVFAIGVITFAAFKTQAQLIWVNEFHYDNSGTDTGEFFEIAAPSSLTDLASVTLTLYRGSDGTSYGSHKLSTFSVGSTAGNYTLYSKNISGIQNGAPDGFALDQSGSVLQFLSYEGAFQASGGVASGLTSTDIGVAESSSTASGASLGLTGTGHLYGEFQWTTFTDDSPGGGNSGQTFSAVPEPGEYALFAGLGLLIFAVFRRRWAAG
;
A
#
# COMPACT_ATOMS: atom_id res chain seq x y z
N MET A 1 27.91 5.44 50.90
CA MET A 1 26.72 4.64 50.50
C MET A 1 26.13 5.28 49.24
N LYS A 2 26.44 4.76 48.04
CA LYS A 2 25.91 5.30 46.78
C LYS A 2 24.56 4.61 46.51
N LYS A 3 23.47 5.38 46.48
CA LYS A 3 22.14 4.86 46.14
C LYS A 3 22.06 4.67 44.63
N LEU A 4 21.93 3.43 44.19
CA LEU A 4 21.70 3.09 42.80
C LEU A 4 20.20 3.23 42.52
N VAL A 5 19.81 4.17 41.67
CA VAL A 5 18.44 4.31 41.18
C VAL A 5 18.35 3.56 39.85
N PHE A 6 17.59 2.48 39.80
CA PHE A 6 17.24 1.79 38.56
C PHE A 6 16.02 2.47 37.97
N ALA A 7 16.21 3.21 36.88
CA ALA A 7 15.10 3.69 36.04
C ALA A 7 14.64 2.53 35.15
N ILE A 8 13.43 2.02 35.40
CA ILE A 8 12.77 1.07 34.51
C ILE A 8 12.18 1.89 33.35
N GLY A 9 12.87 1.88 32.21
CA GLY A 9 12.32 2.38 30.96
C GLY A 9 11.17 1.47 30.53
N VAL A 10 9.95 1.99 30.56
CA VAL A 10 8.79 1.33 29.93
C VAL A 10 8.98 1.47 28.42
N ILE A 11 9.50 0.42 27.78
CA ILE A 11 9.47 0.30 26.32
C ILE A 11 8.06 -0.17 25.97
N THR A 12 7.20 0.75 25.55
CA THR A 12 5.95 0.41 24.87
C THR A 12 6.29 -0.23 23.53
N PHE A 13 6.16 -1.55 23.46
CA PHE A 13 6.04 -2.24 22.18
C PHE A 13 4.67 -1.90 21.60
N ALA A 14 4.65 -1.00 20.60
CA ALA A 14 3.50 -0.89 19.72
C ALA A 14 3.37 -2.23 18.99
N ALA A 15 2.31 -2.99 19.26
CA ALA A 15 1.97 -4.16 18.48
C ALA A 15 1.49 -3.67 17.11
N PHE A 16 2.38 -3.67 16.11
CA PHE A 16 1.99 -3.51 14.72
C PHE A 16 1.16 -4.72 14.33
N LYS A 17 -0.16 -4.54 14.27
CA LYS A 17 -1.04 -5.47 13.57
C LYS A 17 -0.68 -5.34 12.09
N THR A 18 0.12 -6.25 11.56
CA THR A 18 0.24 -6.42 10.10
C THR A 18 -1.09 -6.98 9.60
N GLN A 19 -2.10 -6.12 9.48
CA GLN A 19 -3.34 -6.51 8.86
C GLN A 19 -3.04 -6.79 7.39
N ALA A 20 -3.44 -7.96 6.90
CA ALA A 20 -3.35 -8.29 5.49
C ALA A 20 -4.11 -7.23 4.68
N GLN A 21 -3.38 -6.34 4.01
CA GLN A 21 -3.97 -5.36 3.12
C GLN A 21 -4.07 -5.98 1.73
N LEU A 22 -5.29 -6.36 1.36
CA LEU A 22 -5.61 -7.08 0.13
C LEU A 22 -6.13 -6.17 -0.98
N ILE A 23 -6.40 -4.90 -0.70
CA ILE A 23 -6.80 -3.92 -1.72
C ILE A 23 -5.80 -2.77 -1.66
N TRP A 24 -5.23 -2.40 -2.79
CA TRP A 24 -4.21 -1.35 -2.86
C TRP A 24 -4.18 -0.67 -4.23
N VAL A 25 -3.66 0.55 -4.27
CA VAL A 25 -3.22 1.19 -5.52
C VAL A 25 -1.95 0.50 -6.01
N ASN A 26 -2.02 -0.05 -7.22
CA ASN A 26 -0.99 -0.88 -7.82
C ASN A 26 -0.02 -0.10 -8.72
N GLU A 27 -0.55 0.87 -9.45
CA GLU A 27 0.16 1.67 -10.46
C GLU A 27 -0.58 3.01 -10.65
N PHE A 28 0.14 4.10 -10.91
CA PHE A 28 -0.45 5.39 -11.29
C PHE A 28 0.56 6.26 -12.04
N HIS A 29 0.04 7.23 -12.79
CA HIS A 29 0.80 8.25 -13.51
C HIS A 29 0.15 9.62 -13.28
N TYR A 30 0.94 10.64 -12.92
CA TYR A 30 0.45 11.97 -12.55
C TYR A 30 1.20 13.15 -13.20
N ASP A 31 2.48 13.00 -13.57
CA ASP A 31 3.27 14.11 -14.13
C ASP A 31 4.05 13.64 -15.36
N ASN A 32 3.99 14.42 -16.44
CA ASN A 32 4.87 14.22 -17.60
C ASN A 32 5.36 15.51 -18.24
N SER A 33 6.35 15.37 -19.11
CA SER A 33 6.92 16.46 -19.87
C SER A 33 5.87 17.19 -20.73
N GLY A 34 5.54 18.41 -20.32
CA GLY A 34 4.67 19.31 -21.07
C GLY A 34 3.29 19.41 -20.43
N THR A 35 2.25 19.02 -21.16
CA THR A 35 0.89 18.91 -20.60
C THR A 35 0.70 17.49 -20.10
N ASP A 36 0.24 17.33 -18.86
CA ASP A 36 -0.05 16.02 -18.28
C ASP A 36 -1.06 15.25 -19.16
N THR A 37 -0.56 14.19 -19.78
CA THR A 37 -1.32 13.28 -20.63
C THR A 37 -1.20 11.83 -20.15
N GLY A 38 -2.26 11.05 -20.27
CA GLY A 38 -2.23 9.64 -19.86
C GLY A 38 -2.32 9.42 -18.35
N GLU A 39 -2.72 10.42 -17.57
CA GLU A 39 -2.93 10.30 -16.13
C GLU A 39 -3.94 9.19 -15.77
N PHE A 40 -3.57 8.31 -14.84
CA PHE A 40 -4.41 7.18 -14.44
C PHE A 40 -4.09 6.67 -13.03
N PHE A 41 -5.00 5.84 -12.52
CA PHE A 41 -4.76 4.96 -11.37
C PHE A 41 -5.17 3.53 -11.71
N GLU A 42 -4.44 2.57 -11.16
CA GLU A 42 -4.76 1.16 -11.12
C GLU A 42 -4.88 0.68 -9.67
N ILE A 43 -5.89 -0.14 -9.40
CA ILE A 43 -6.15 -0.77 -8.10
C ILE A 43 -6.15 -2.28 -8.28
N ALA A 44 -5.37 -2.96 -7.44
CA ALA A 44 -5.47 -4.40 -7.26
C ALA A 44 -6.47 -4.70 -6.14
N ALA A 45 -7.43 -5.58 -6.41
CA ALA A 45 -8.39 -6.06 -5.42
C ALA A 45 -8.60 -7.57 -5.55
N PRO A 46 -8.97 -8.30 -4.48
CA PRO A 46 -9.23 -9.73 -4.57
C PRO A 46 -10.30 -10.00 -5.63
N SER A 47 -10.11 -11.00 -6.48
CA SER A 47 -11.11 -11.38 -7.48
C SER A 47 -12.45 -11.84 -6.87
N SER A 48 -12.46 -12.12 -5.56
CA SER A 48 -13.66 -12.42 -4.77
C SER A 48 -14.41 -11.18 -4.28
N LEU A 49 -13.90 -9.96 -4.48
CA LEU A 49 -14.57 -8.72 -4.09
C LEU A 49 -15.78 -8.51 -5.00
N THR A 50 -16.98 -8.53 -4.43
CA THR A 50 -18.24 -8.39 -5.19
C THR A 50 -18.79 -6.97 -5.17
N ASP A 51 -18.68 -6.26 -4.05
CA ASP A 51 -19.11 -4.87 -3.93
C ASP A 51 -17.97 -3.90 -4.27
N LEU A 52 -17.78 -3.65 -5.58
CA LEU A 52 -16.78 -2.69 -6.06
C LEU A 52 -17.15 -1.24 -5.69
N ALA A 53 -18.39 -0.93 -5.35
CA ALA A 53 -18.78 0.43 -4.96
C ALA A 53 -18.34 0.75 -3.51
N SER A 54 -17.97 -0.28 -2.74
CA SER A 54 -17.42 -0.13 -1.39
C SER A 54 -16.00 0.46 -1.38
N VAL A 55 -15.23 0.32 -2.47
CA VAL A 55 -13.85 0.80 -2.55
C VAL A 55 -13.83 2.16 -3.25
N THR A 56 -13.17 3.15 -2.63
CA THR A 56 -13.06 4.50 -3.18
C THR A 56 -11.62 5.00 -3.13
N LEU A 57 -11.16 5.54 -4.25
CA LEU A 57 -9.94 6.35 -4.35
C LEU A 57 -10.32 7.82 -4.18
N THR A 58 -9.69 8.52 -3.25
CA THR A 58 -9.86 9.97 -3.04
C THR A 58 -8.52 10.67 -3.23
N LEU A 59 -8.48 11.69 -4.09
CA LEU A 59 -7.27 12.49 -4.36
C LEU A 59 -7.19 13.68 -3.40
N TYR A 60 -5.99 14.00 -2.96
CA TYR A 60 -5.70 15.04 -1.97
C TYR A 60 -4.61 15.99 -2.45
N ARG A 61 -4.83 17.27 -2.20
CA ARG A 61 -3.84 18.31 -2.39
C ARG A 61 -3.00 18.44 -1.13
N GLY A 62 -1.69 18.29 -1.21
CA GLY A 62 -0.84 18.30 -0.02
C GLY A 62 -0.55 19.70 0.52
N SER A 63 -0.73 20.75 -0.28
CA SER A 63 -0.52 22.14 0.17
C SER A 63 -1.52 22.61 1.24
N ASP A 64 -2.74 22.07 1.26
CA ASP A 64 -3.78 22.40 2.24
C ASP A 64 -4.48 21.17 2.87
N GLY A 65 -4.09 19.96 2.45
CA GLY A 65 -4.65 18.70 2.93
C GLY A 65 -6.09 18.42 2.46
N THR A 66 -6.63 19.20 1.52
CA THR A 66 -8.02 19.06 1.07
C THR A 66 -8.16 18.01 -0.02
N SER A 67 -9.28 17.27 0.00
CA SER A 67 -9.62 16.36 -1.09
C SER A 67 -10.18 17.12 -2.30
N TYR A 68 -9.81 16.74 -3.52
CA TYR A 68 -10.30 17.40 -4.74
C TYR A 68 -10.92 16.45 -5.79
N GLY A 69 -10.91 15.14 -5.54
CA GLY A 69 -11.52 14.14 -6.44
C GLY A 69 -11.83 12.85 -5.71
N SER A 70 -12.86 12.11 -6.14
CA SER A 70 -13.16 10.79 -5.61
C SER A 70 -13.75 9.87 -6.69
N HIS A 71 -13.27 8.63 -6.71
CA HIS A 71 -13.57 7.64 -7.75
C HIS A 71 -13.83 6.28 -7.10
N LYS A 72 -15.06 5.78 -7.24
CA LYS A 72 -15.41 4.42 -6.81
C LYS A 72 -14.78 3.40 -7.75
N LEU A 73 -14.29 2.28 -7.22
CA LEU A 73 -13.72 1.18 -7.99
C LEU A 73 -14.71 0.62 -9.01
N SER A 74 -16.02 0.66 -8.72
CA SER A 74 -17.08 0.30 -9.67
C SER A 74 -17.12 1.15 -10.96
N THR A 75 -16.34 2.25 -11.03
CA THR A 75 -16.22 3.11 -12.22
C THR A 75 -14.93 2.87 -13.01
N PHE A 76 -14.08 1.93 -12.56
CA PHE A 76 -12.85 1.55 -13.23
C PHE A 76 -13.13 0.47 -14.27
N SER A 77 -12.31 0.43 -15.32
CA SER A 77 -12.30 -0.65 -16.30
C SER A 77 -11.71 -1.90 -15.66
N VAL A 78 -12.31 -3.05 -15.92
CA VAL A 78 -11.80 -4.34 -15.44
C VAL A 78 -10.67 -4.79 -16.37
N GLY A 79 -9.51 -5.05 -15.79
CA GLY A 79 -8.33 -5.56 -16.48
C GLY A 79 -8.15 -7.07 -16.31
N SER A 80 -6.89 -7.49 -16.38
CA SER A 80 -6.45 -8.86 -16.21
C SER A 80 -6.51 -9.33 -14.75
N THR A 81 -6.43 -10.65 -14.60
CA THR A 81 -6.30 -11.30 -13.29
C THR A 81 -4.85 -11.76 -13.12
N ALA A 82 -4.25 -11.43 -11.99
CA ALA A 82 -2.92 -11.88 -11.59
C ALA A 82 -3.03 -12.61 -10.24
N GLY A 83 -2.82 -13.92 -10.24
CA GLY A 83 -3.09 -14.75 -9.06
C GLY A 83 -4.58 -14.71 -8.66
N ASN A 84 -4.86 -14.33 -7.42
CA ASN A 84 -6.21 -14.13 -6.87
C ASN A 84 -6.67 -12.67 -6.88
N TYR A 85 -6.01 -11.80 -7.65
CA TYR A 85 -6.33 -10.38 -7.78
C TYR A 85 -6.81 -10.04 -9.17
N THR A 86 -7.81 -9.18 -9.23
CA THR A 86 -8.23 -8.50 -10.46
C THR A 86 -7.68 -7.07 -10.42
N LEU A 87 -7.11 -6.63 -11.53
CA LEU A 87 -6.60 -5.28 -11.70
C LEU A 87 -7.67 -4.41 -12.33
N TYR A 88 -7.86 -3.21 -11.78
CA TYR A 88 -8.86 -2.25 -12.23
C TYR A 88 -8.19 -0.93 -12.52
N SER A 89 -8.31 -0.41 -13.74
CA SER A 89 -7.65 0.83 -14.15
C SER A 89 -8.63 1.90 -14.60
N LYS A 90 -8.26 3.16 -14.42
CA LYS A 90 -9.08 4.30 -14.85
C LYS A 90 -8.21 5.51 -15.14
N ASN A 91 -8.44 6.11 -16.30
CA ASN A 91 -7.88 7.41 -16.63
C ASN A 91 -8.56 8.49 -15.79
N ILE A 92 -7.76 9.32 -15.14
CA ILE A 92 -8.22 10.40 -14.27
C ILE A 92 -7.41 11.64 -14.64
N SER A 93 -8.06 12.63 -15.24
CA SER A 93 -7.39 13.87 -15.63
C SER A 93 -7.26 14.86 -14.48
N GLY A 94 -6.20 15.66 -14.47
CA GLY A 94 -6.01 16.76 -13.54
C GLY A 94 -5.62 16.30 -12.14
N ILE A 95 -4.84 15.22 -12.07
CA ILE A 95 -4.08 14.87 -10.88
C ILE A 95 -3.09 16.02 -10.61
N GLN A 96 -2.82 16.32 -9.33
CA GLN A 96 -1.93 17.44 -8.98
C GLN A 96 -0.48 16.94 -8.99
N ASN A 97 0.41 17.75 -9.56
CA ASN A 97 1.85 17.51 -9.56
C ASN A 97 2.39 18.08 -8.23
N GLY A 98 3.16 17.26 -7.48
CA GLY A 98 3.65 17.58 -6.14
C GLY A 98 4.50 18.86 -6.06
N ALA A 99 4.86 19.38 -4.88
CA ALA A 99 5.35 18.61 -3.73
C ALA A 99 4.86 19.13 -2.35
N PRO A 100 4.18 18.31 -1.51
CA PRO A 100 3.64 16.99 -1.79
C PRO A 100 2.19 17.05 -2.29
N ASP A 101 1.74 15.97 -2.94
CA ASP A 101 0.33 15.65 -3.18
C ASP A 101 0.11 14.14 -2.94
N GLY A 102 -1.14 13.67 -2.94
CA GLY A 102 -1.37 12.27 -2.61
C GLY A 102 -2.80 11.79 -2.78
N PHE A 103 -3.06 10.60 -2.24
CA PHE A 103 -4.33 9.91 -2.38
C PHE A 103 -4.62 9.02 -1.16
N ALA A 104 -5.91 8.82 -0.90
CA ALA A 104 -6.38 7.80 0.02
C ALA A 104 -7.15 6.71 -0.75
N LEU A 105 -6.98 5.47 -0.33
CA LEU A 105 -7.83 4.35 -0.72
C LEU A 105 -8.59 3.89 0.52
N ASP A 106 -9.90 3.81 0.43
CA ASP A 106 -10.76 3.33 1.52
C ASP A 106 -11.70 2.23 1.07
N GLN A 107 -12.13 1.42 2.04
CA GLN A 107 -13.24 0.49 1.88
C GLN A 107 -14.33 0.82 2.89
N SER A 108 -15.50 1.25 2.40
CA SER A 108 -16.65 1.65 3.20
C SER A 108 -16.32 2.72 4.26
N GLY A 109 -15.45 3.67 3.91
CA GLY A 109 -15.00 4.74 4.79
C GLY A 109 -13.85 4.36 5.73
N SER A 110 -13.38 3.12 5.70
CA SER A 110 -12.18 2.71 6.43
C SER A 110 -10.94 2.85 5.55
N VAL A 111 -10.04 3.76 5.93
CA VAL A 111 -8.80 4.03 5.19
C VAL A 111 -7.91 2.80 5.17
N LEU A 112 -7.60 2.31 3.97
CA LEU A 112 -6.64 1.24 3.70
C LEU A 112 -5.25 1.82 3.42
N GLN A 113 -5.20 2.90 2.62
CA GLN A 113 -3.98 3.62 2.29
C GLN A 113 -4.22 5.11 2.41
N PHE A 114 -3.23 5.84 2.94
CA PHE A 114 -3.09 7.27 2.73
C PHE A 114 -1.64 7.54 2.36
N LEU A 115 -1.40 7.62 1.06
CA LEU A 115 -0.06 7.71 0.47
C LEU A 115 0.11 9.06 -0.22
N SER A 116 1.36 9.48 -0.33
CA SER A 116 1.74 10.70 -1.02
C SER A 116 3.01 10.49 -1.83
N TYR A 117 3.28 11.42 -2.73
CA TYR A 117 4.51 11.51 -3.49
C TYR A 117 5.13 12.90 -3.26
N GLU A 118 6.45 12.95 -3.33
CA GLU A 118 7.26 14.16 -3.13
C GLU A 118 7.15 14.75 -1.71
N GLY A 119 6.88 13.89 -0.72
CA GLY A 119 6.81 14.25 0.70
C GLY A 119 5.48 13.87 1.36
N ALA A 120 5.38 14.12 2.67
CA ALA A 120 4.20 13.78 3.47
C ALA A 120 3.43 15.03 3.90
N PHE A 121 2.11 14.90 4.07
CA PHE A 121 1.24 15.96 4.56
C PHE A 121 0.10 15.40 5.42
N GLN A 122 -0.59 16.26 6.16
CA GLN A 122 -1.77 15.88 6.93
C GLN A 122 -3.04 16.27 6.17
N ALA A 123 -4.00 15.34 6.06
CA ALA A 123 -5.30 15.65 5.47
C ALA A 123 -6.13 16.52 6.42
N SER A 124 -6.75 17.57 5.88
CA SER A 124 -7.64 18.49 6.59
C SER A 124 -9.13 18.14 6.40
N GLY A 125 -9.45 17.20 5.51
CA GLY A 125 -10.80 16.75 5.22
C GLY A 125 -10.86 15.35 4.61
N GLY A 126 -12.03 14.96 4.09
CA GLY A 126 -12.23 13.67 3.43
C GLY A 126 -12.08 12.45 4.37
N VAL A 127 -11.98 11.26 3.77
CA VAL A 127 -11.87 9.98 4.50
C VAL A 127 -10.60 9.87 5.34
N ALA A 128 -9.55 10.59 4.97
CA ALA A 128 -8.25 10.58 5.66
C ALA A 128 -8.11 11.73 6.68
N SER A 129 -9.17 12.49 6.99
CA SER A 129 -9.08 13.68 7.85
C SER A 129 -8.36 13.40 9.17
N GLY A 130 -7.33 14.22 9.46
CA GLY A 130 -6.48 14.08 10.65
C GLY A 130 -5.37 13.04 10.56
N LEU A 131 -5.33 12.23 9.49
CA LEU A 131 -4.22 11.32 9.21
C LEU A 131 -3.09 12.04 8.51
N THR A 132 -1.85 11.57 8.73
CA THR A 132 -0.67 11.99 7.98
C THR A 132 -0.37 10.95 6.91
N SER A 133 -0.14 11.39 5.68
CA SER A 133 0.19 10.50 4.56
C SER A 133 1.57 9.86 4.75
N THR A 134 1.80 8.73 4.09
CA THR A 134 3.12 8.13 3.96
C THR A 134 3.66 8.37 2.56
N ASP A 135 4.81 9.01 2.47
CA ASP A 135 5.52 9.21 1.20
C ASP A 135 5.96 7.86 0.61
N ILE A 136 5.70 7.64 -0.68
CA ILE A 136 6.04 6.37 -1.35
C ILE A 136 7.52 6.27 -1.71
N GLY A 137 8.27 7.38 -1.63
CA GLY A 137 9.72 7.43 -1.84
C GLY A 137 10.17 7.40 -3.30
N VAL A 138 9.23 7.41 -4.25
CA VAL A 138 9.47 7.60 -5.69
C VAL A 138 8.55 8.70 -6.21
N ALA A 139 8.97 9.39 -7.27
CA ALA A 139 8.25 10.54 -7.82
C ALA A 139 8.44 10.60 -9.33
N GLU A 140 7.48 11.25 -9.99
CA GLU A 140 7.59 11.71 -11.36
C GLU A 140 8.06 13.17 -11.37
N SER A 141 8.24 13.73 -12.55
CA SER A 141 8.62 15.13 -12.73
C SER A 141 8.15 15.62 -14.08
N SER A 142 8.22 16.93 -14.30
CA SER A 142 8.11 17.54 -15.63
C SER A 142 9.11 17.06 -16.70
N SER A 143 9.98 16.09 -16.39
CA SER A 143 10.84 15.39 -17.36
C SER A 143 10.47 13.92 -17.58
N THR A 144 9.48 13.40 -16.85
CA THR A 144 8.94 12.05 -17.01
C THR A 144 8.32 11.91 -18.39
N ALA A 145 8.62 10.80 -19.07
CA ALA A 145 8.08 10.53 -20.39
C ALA A 145 6.60 10.17 -20.30
N SER A 146 5.82 10.55 -21.32
CA SER A 146 4.45 10.02 -21.47
C SER A 146 4.51 8.50 -21.63
N GLY A 147 3.63 7.79 -20.92
CA GLY A 147 3.62 6.32 -20.85
C GLY A 147 4.54 5.73 -19.77
N ALA A 148 5.17 6.56 -18.94
CA ALA A 148 5.83 6.11 -17.71
C ALA A 148 4.82 6.04 -16.56
N SER A 149 5.21 5.42 -15.45
CA SER A 149 4.36 5.33 -14.26
C SER A 149 5.16 5.08 -12.98
N LEU A 150 4.49 5.26 -11.85
CA LEU A 150 4.89 4.74 -10.55
C LEU A 150 4.06 3.49 -10.24
N GLY A 151 4.71 2.41 -9.83
CA GLY A 151 3.98 1.18 -9.54
C GLY A 151 4.73 0.24 -8.60
N LEU A 152 4.06 -0.84 -8.23
CA LEU A 152 4.59 -1.87 -7.35
C LEU A 152 5.33 -2.97 -8.12
N THR A 153 6.49 -3.39 -7.63
CA THR A 153 7.26 -4.54 -8.11
C THR A 153 7.56 -5.52 -6.97
N GLY A 154 8.07 -6.71 -7.31
CA GLY A 154 8.42 -7.76 -6.35
C GLY A 154 7.45 -8.93 -6.35
N THR A 155 7.64 -9.86 -5.41
CA THR A 155 6.86 -11.09 -5.30
C THR A 155 6.14 -11.12 -3.96
N GLY A 156 4.82 -11.27 -3.98
CA GLY A 156 4.02 -11.28 -2.76
C GLY A 156 2.54 -11.55 -3.03
N HIS A 157 1.77 -11.58 -1.96
CA HIS A 157 0.32 -11.72 -1.92
C HIS A 157 -0.33 -10.62 -1.06
N LEU A 158 0.46 -9.76 -0.39
CA LEU A 158 -0.02 -8.62 0.38
C LEU A 158 0.65 -7.34 -0.10
N TYR A 159 -0.05 -6.20 0.00
CA TYR A 159 0.51 -4.89 -0.35
C TYR A 159 1.91 -4.64 0.22
N GLY A 160 2.11 -4.95 1.51
CA GLY A 160 3.38 -4.70 2.21
C GLY A 160 4.56 -5.57 1.79
N GLU A 161 4.37 -6.54 0.88
CA GLU A 161 5.43 -7.39 0.33
C GLU A 161 5.99 -6.85 -0.99
N PHE A 162 5.32 -5.85 -1.58
CA PHE A 162 5.76 -5.18 -2.79
C PHE A 162 6.53 -3.89 -2.45
N GLN A 163 7.24 -3.36 -3.43
CA GLN A 163 8.00 -2.10 -3.30
C GLN A 163 7.63 -1.16 -4.45
N TRP A 164 7.49 0.12 -4.15
CA TRP A 164 7.28 1.16 -5.16
C TRP A 164 8.55 1.35 -6.00
N THR A 165 8.37 1.50 -7.30
CA THR A 165 9.42 1.80 -8.29
C THR A 165 8.86 2.68 -9.40
N THR A 166 9.75 3.22 -10.24
CA THR A 166 9.38 3.85 -11.51
C THR A 166 9.39 2.82 -12.64
N PHE A 167 8.50 3.01 -13.62
CA PHE A 167 8.45 2.26 -14.87
C PHE A 167 8.54 3.20 -16.06
N THR A 168 9.17 2.73 -17.15
CA THR A 168 9.27 3.48 -18.41
C THR A 168 8.12 3.17 -19.38
N ASP A 169 7.32 2.17 -19.07
CA ASP A 169 6.16 1.70 -19.83
C ASP A 169 5.09 1.32 -18.81
N ASP A 170 3.96 2.00 -18.88
CA ASP A 170 2.82 1.78 -18.00
C ASP A 170 2.06 0.50 -18.37
N SER A 171 1.28 -0.02 -17.43
CA SER A 171 0.53 -1.27 -17.63
C SER A 171 -0.95 -1.21 -17.21
N PRO A 172 -1.73 -0.17 -17.55
CA PRO A 172 -3.10 -0.03 -17.08
C PRO A 172 -3.98 -1.24 -17.46
N GLY A 173 -4.50 -1.94 -16.45
CA GLY A 173 -5.29 -3.16 -16.56
C GLY A 173 -4.45 -4.44 -16.68
N GLY A 174 -3.12 -4.34 -16.61
CA GLY A 174 -2.14 -5.41 -16.70
C GLY A 174 -1.26 -5.45 -15.44
N GLY A 175 -0.60 -6.57 -15.18
CA GLY A 175 0.35 -6.63 -14.07
C GLY A 175 1.63 -5.86 -14.39
N ASN A 176 2.13 -5.10 -13.41
CA ASN A 176 3.38 -4.36 -13.52
C ASN A 176 4.56 -5.29 -13.86
N SER A 177 5.52 -4.76 -14.61
CA SER A 177 6.76 -5.50 -14.94
C SER A 177 7.52 -5.89 -13.67
N GLY A 178 7.88 -7.17 -13.55
CA GLY A 178 8.57 -7.70 -12.38
C GLY A 178 7.70 -7.86 -11.13
N GLN A 179 6.40 -7.60 -11.22
CA GLN A 179 5.45 -7.90 -10.14
C GLN A 179 4.91 -9.33 -10.31
N THR A 180 4.95 -10.12 -9.24
CA THR A 180 4.43 -11.49 -9.23
C THR A 180 3.52 -11.69 -8.02
N PHE A 181 2.26 -12.02 -8.31
CA PHE A 181 1.25 -12.32 -7.31
C PHE A 181 1.35 -13.79 -6.93
N SER A 182 1.90 -14.06 -5.75
CA SER A 182 2.00 -15.41 -5.19
C SER A 182 0.66 -15.89 -4.67
N ALA A 183 0.46 -17.20 -4.68
CA ALA A 183 -0.67 -17.80 -3.99
C ALA A 183 -0.55 -17.51 -2.49
N VAL A 184 -1.69 -17.32 -1.82
CA VAL A 184 -1.74 -17.33 -0.36
C VAL A 184 -1.24 -18.70 0.09
N PRO A 185 -0.18 -18.80 0.93
CA PRO A 185 0.28 -20.09 1.41
C PRO A 185 -0.85 -20.82 2.10
N GLU A 186 -1.05 -22.10 1.78
CA GLU A 186 -2.03 -22.93 2.48
C GLU A 186 -1.74 -22.88 3.99
N PRO A 187 -2.77 -22.92 4.86
CA PRO A 187 -2.59 -22.85 6.32
C PRO A 187 -1.54 -23.83 6.89
N GLY A 188 -1.25 -24.92 6.18
CA GLY A 188 -0.23 -25.92 6.52
C GLY A 188 1.23 -25.44 6.43
N GLU A 189 1.55 -24.42 5.64
CA GLU A 189 2.95 -23.92 5.52
C GLU A 189 3.33 -23.01 6.69
N TYR A 190 2.39 -22.24 7.23
CA TYR A 190 2.59 -21.46 8.45
C TYR A 190 2.78 -22.33 9.70
N ALA A 191 2.25 -23.56 9.71
CA ALA A 191 2.39 -24.49 10.83
C ALA A 191 3.82 -25.05 10.98
N LEU A 192 4.60 -25.13 9.91
CA LEU A 192 6.00 -25.59 9.94
C LEU A 192 6.92 -24.55 10.58
N PHE A 193 6.68 -23.26 10.35
CA PHE A 193 7.48 -22.18 10.96
C PHE A 193 7.05 -21.88 12.41
N ALA A 194 5.75 -22.00 12.75
CA ALA A 194 5.29 -21.92 14.14
C ALA A 194 5.73 -23.14 14.99
N GLY A 195 5.85 -24.32 14.37
CA GLY A 195 6.31 -25.55 15.03
C GLY A 195 7.78 -25.52 15.44
N LEU A 196 8.66 -24.89 14.65
CA LEU A 196 10.08 -24.73 14.97
C LEU A 196 10.32 -23.73 16.12
N GLY A 197 9.50 -22.69 16.25
CA GLY A 197 9.54 -21.76 17.39
C GLY A 197 9.10 -22.38 18.72
N LEU A 198 8.16 -23.33 18.69
CA LEU A 198 7.67 -24.05 19.87
C LEU A 198 8.59 -25.20 20.32
N LEU A 199 9.40 -25.77 19.41
CA LEU A 199 10.39 -26.81 19.75
C LEU A 199 11.58 -26.27 20.56
N ILE A 200 11.92 -24.98 20.42
CA ILE A 200 12.98 -24.35 21.24
C ILE A 200 12.53 -24.19 22.71
N PHE A 201 11.23 -23.96 22.96
CA PHE A 201 10.69 -23.87 24.33
C PHE A 201 10.45 -25.24 24.99
N ALA A 202 10.15 -26.29 24.21
CA ALA A 202 9.95 -27.64 24.75
C ALA A 202 11.26 -28.33 25.17
N VAL A 203 12.38 -28.05 24.49
CA VAL A 203 13.69 -28.63 24.85
C VAL A 203 14.25 -28.01 26.14
N PHE A 204 13.93 -26.74 26.46
CA PHE A 204 14.41 -26.09 27.68
C PHE A 204 13.69 -26.52 28.97
N ARG A 205 12.42 -26.95 28.91
CA ARG A 205 11.69 -27.43 30.11
C ARG A 205 12.13 -28.83 30.59
N ARG A 206 12.84 -29.61 29.77
CA ARG A 206 13.33 -30.95 30.16
C ARG A 206 14.68 -30.94 30.90
N ARG A 207 15.38 -29.79 30.98
CA ARG A 207 16.69 -29.69 31.68
C ARG A 207 16.61 -29.14 33.12
N TRP A 208 15.43 -28.80 33.63
CA TRP A 208 15.24 -28.29 35.00
C TRP A 208 14.33 -29.16 35.88
N ALA A 209 14.14 -30.44 35.51
CA ALA A 209 13.38 -31.40 36.31
C ALA A 209 14.18 -32.68 36.65
N ALA A 210 15.51 -32.65 36.54
CA ALA A 210 16.36 -33.73 37.02
C ALA A 210 17.74 -33.18 37.44
N GLY A 211 18.02 -33.24 38.74
CA GLY A 211 19.30 -32.87 39.35
C GLY A 211 19.16 -31.82 40.42
#